data_AF-A0A1G2VZZ6-F1
#
_entry.id   AF-A0A1G2VZZ6-F1
#
_cell.length_a   1.000
_cell.length_b   1.000
_cell.length_c   1.000
_cell.angle_alpha   90.00
_cell.angle_beta   90.00
_cell.angle_gamma   90.00
#
_symmetry.space_group_name_H-M   'P 1'
#
loop_
_entity.id
_entity.type
_entity.pdbx_description
1 polymer ?
#
loop_
_entity_poly.entity_id
_entity_poly.type
_entity_poly.pdbx_seq_one_letter_code
_entity_poly.pdbx_strand_id
1 'polypeptide(L)'
;MTRRWMGALLGGACAVALGGGAQAEDFGGVDFPGGISSFADAVVSYQPGLDGASPSAGFQGAFNALGAPDYSGANSCATTAACDFVSLGVGGALVLQFTNNVLTGSDSDADDLWIFEIGPDVEDTTVDVSVDGITWISVGAVTGSTRGIDIDAFGYGTSAAFSFVRLIDVANEGAQSGGSVGADIDSVGAISTRAVGIVPEPGTWALMIMGFGLAGASLRARRGAALV
;
A
#
# COMPACT_ATOMS: atom_id res chain seq x y z
N MET A 1 -63.44 -19.89 20.35
CA MET A 1 -62.71 -21.15 20.59
C MET A 1 -61.82 -21.45 19.38
N THR A 2 -60.72 -22.18 19.60
CA THR A 2 -59.72 -22.74 18.66
C THR A 2 -58.63 -21.84 18.05
N ARG A 3 -57.48 -21.84 18.75
CA ARG A 3 -56.06 -21.98 18.32
C ARG A 3 -55.70 -21.75 16.84
N ARG A 4 -54.63 -20.96 16.63
CA ARG A 4 -53.35 -21.46 16.08
C ARG A 4 -52.24 -20.42 16.22
N TRP A 5 -51.17 -20.82 16.92
CA TRP A 5 -49.88 -20.13 16.95
C TRP A 5 -49.10 -20.57 15.72
N MET A 6 -48.48 -19.65 14.99
CA MET A 6 -47.52 -19.97 13.94
C MET A 6 -46.26 -19.13 14.20
N GLY A 7 -45.24 -19.80 14.74
CA GLY A 7 -43.90 -19.23 14.87
C GLY A 7 -43.22 -19.22 13.51
N ALA A 8 -42.69 -18.07 13.11
CA ALA A 8 -41.81 -17.95 11.97
C ALA A 8 -40.35 -17.98 12.47
N LEU A 9 -39.66 -19.07 12.17
CA LEU A 9 -38.20 -19.16 12.24
C LEU A 9 -37.65 -18.46 10.99
N LEU A 10 -37.08 -17.27 11.16
CA LEU A 10 -36.26 -16.63 10.14
C LEU A 10 -34.84 -17.19 10.26
N GLY A 11 -34.49 -18.11 9.37
CA GLY A 11 -33.11 -18.54 9.15
C GLY A 11 -32.35 -17.43 8.42
N GLY A 12 -31.41 -16.79 9.10
CA GLY A 12 -30.46 -15.86 8.50
C GLY A 12 -29.40 -16.63 7.73
N ALA A 13 -29.42 -16.55 6.40
CA ALA A 13 -28.34 -17.05 5.56
C ALA A 13 -27.13 -16.11 5.69
N CYS A 14 -26.03 -16.63 6.23
CA CYS A 14 -24.74 -15.97 6.23
C CYS A 14 -24.15 -16.09 4.82
N ALA A 15 -24.14 -14.99 4.06
CA ALA A 15 -23.47 -14.96 2.77
C ALA A 15 -21.96 -14.81 3.01
N VAL A 16 -21.21 -15.88 2.78
CA VAL A 16 -19.75 -15.83 2.69
C VAL A 16 -19.40 -15.25 1.32
N ALA A 17 -18.89 -14.02 1.30
CA ALA A 17 -18.28 -13.46 0.11
C ALA A 17 -16.95 -14.18 -0.14
N LEU A 18 -16.89 -14.97 -1.22
CA LEU A 18 -15.64 -15.53 -1.71
C LEU A 18 -14.85 -14.37 -2.36
N GLY A 19 -13.73 -13.98 -1.74
CA GLY A 19 -12.81 -13.01 -2.32
C GLY A 19 -12.22 -13.55 -3.63
N GLY A 20 -12.27 -12.75 -4.69
CA GLY A 20 -11.55 -13.05 -5.93
C GLY A 20 -10.05 -13.06 -5.63
N GLY A 21 -9.37 -14.16 -5.96
CA GLY A 21 -7.92 -14.22 -5.82
C GLY A 21 -7.26 -13.23 -6.77
N ALA A 22 -6.16 -12.62 -6.34
CA ALA A 22 -5.27 -11.87 -7.22
C ALA A 22 -4.95 -12.71 -8.47
N GLN A 23 -4.95 -12.08 -9.63
CA GLN A 23 -4.55 -12.67 -10.90
C GLN A 23 -3.26 -11.98 -11.34
N ALA A 24 -2.32 -12.73 -11.91
CA ALA A 24 -1.13 -12.15 -12.49
C ALA A 24 -1.51 -11.16 -13.61
N GLU A 25 -0.87 -10.00 -13.63
CA GLU A 25 -1.12 -8.93 -14.60
C GLU A 25 0.20 -8.25 -14.98
N ASP A 26 0.33 -7.86 -16.24
CA ASP A 26 1.50 -7.15 -16.76
C ASP A 26 1.29 -5.64 -16.66
N PHE A 27 2.26 -4.95 -16.07
CA PHE A 27 2.28 -3.50 -15.96
C PHE A 27 3.61 -2.98 -16.52
N GLY A 28 3.55 -2.20 -17.60
CA GLY A 28 4.74 -1.63 -18.23
C GLY A 28 5.77 -2.67 -18.69
N GLY A 29 5.34 -3.90 -19.01
CA GLY A 29 6.23 -5.00 -19.43
C GLY A 29 6.84 -5.80 -18.28
N VAL A 30 6.34 -5.64 -17.05
CA VAL A 30 6.73 -6.41 -15.87
C VAL A 30 5.53 -7.20 -15.36
N ASP A 31 5.72 -8.49 -15.12
CA ASP A 31 4.68 -9.38 -14.60
C ASP A 31 4.56 -9.24 -13.07
N PHE A 32 3.34 -8.95 -12.60
CA PHE A 32 3.00 -8.89 -11.19
C PHE A 32 2.07 -10.03 -10.82
N PRO A 33 2.55 -11.09 -10.14
CA PRO A 33 1.70 -12.21 -9.71
C PRO A 33 0.51 -11.80 -8.83
N GLY A 34 0.67 -10.71 -8.06
CA GLY A 34 -0.38 -10.11 -7.23
C GLY A 34 -1.35 -9.18 -7.99
N GLY A 35 -1.09 -8.91 -9.27
CA GLY A 35 -1.85 -7.95 -10.07
C GLY A 35 -1.95 -6.59 -9.39
N ILE A 36 -3.12 -5.95 -9.48
CA ILE A 36 -3.37 -4.64 -8.84
C ILE A 36 -3.14 -4.63 -7.31
N SER A 37 -3.19 -5.77 -6.62
CA SER A 37 -2.94 -5.84 -5.17
C SER A 37 -1.45 -5.71 -4.79
N SER A 38 -0.55 -5.66 -5.77
CA SER A 38 0.88 -5.48 -5.56
C SER A 38 1.27 -4.02 -5.26
N PHE A 39 0.41 -3.05 -5.53
CA PHE A 39 0.79 -1.63 -5.54
C PHE A 39 0.55 -0.92 -4.21
N ALA A 40 1.38 0.08 -3.92
CA ALA A 40 1.19 0.92 -2.75
C ALA A 40 -0.14 1.69 -2.83
N ASP A 41 -0.82 1.79 -1.69
CA ASP A 41 -2.21 2.29 -1.63
C ASP A 41 -2.40 3.44 -0.62
N ALA A 42 -1.31 3.89 0.02
CA ALA A 42 -1.34 5.06 0.89
C ALA A 42 -0.04 5.88 0.80
N VAL A 43 -0.19 7.21 0.86
CA VAL A 43 0.92 8.15 1.05
C VAL A 43 1.09 8.41 2.54
N VAL A 44 2.30 8.20 3.05
CA VAL A 44 2.65 8.51 4.45
C VAL A 44 3.23 9.92 4.56
N SER A 45 4.15 10.27 3.65
CA SER A 45 4.72 11.62 3.59
C SER A 45 5.27 11.93 2.20
N TYR A 46 5.32 13.22 1.89
CA TYR A 46 5.92 13.75 0.67
C TYR A 46 6.58 15.09 0.99
N GLN A 47 7.86 15.20 0.64
CA GLN A 47 8.72 16.35 0.97
C GLN A 47 9.57 16.69 -0.25
N PRO A 48 9.09 17.56 -1.15
CA PRO A 48 9.80 17.81 -2.39
C PRO A 48 10.96 18.77 -2.26
N GLY A 49 12.02 18.52 -3.04
CA GLY A 49 13.14 19.46 -3.18
C GLY A 49 13.88 19.74 -1.86
N LEU A 50 14.13 18.72 -1.04
CA LEU A 50 14.78 18.90 0.26
C LEU A 50 16.18 19.49 0.16
N ASP A 51 16.88 19.23 -0.94
CA ASP A 51 18.26 19.66 -1.17
C ASP A 51 18.39 20.66 -2.32
N GLY A 52 17.28 21.14 -2.89
CA GLY A 52 17.33 22.06 -4.03
C GLY A 52 15.98 22.51 -4.57
N ALA A 53 15.84 22.45 -5.90
CA ALA A 53 14.64 22.88 -6.58
C ALA A 53 13.47 21.94 -6.28
N SER A 54 12.33 22.51 -5.85
CA SER A 54 11.06 21.80 -5.83
C SER A 54 10.42 21.79 -7.24
N PRO A 55 9.63 20.76 -7.58
CA PRO A 55 8.84 20.76 -8.81
C PRO A 55 7.82 21.89 -8.82
N SER A 56 7.32 22.25 -10.00
CA SER A 56 6.18 23.17 -10.09
C SER A 56 4.90 22.53 -9.55
N ALA A 57 3.96 23.35 -9.06
CA ALA A 57 2.83 22.88 -8.25
C ALA A 57 1.97 21.77 -8.90
N GLY A 58 1.87 21.74 -10.23
CA GLY A 58 1.10 20.71 -10.94
C GLY A 58 1.69 19.31 -10.85
N PHE A 59 3.00 19.18 -10.60
CA PHE A 59 3.70 17.90 -10.50
C PHE A 59 3.84 17.42 -9.05
N GLN A 60 3.30 18.14 -8.07
CA GLN A 60 3.46 17.83 -6.64
C GLN A 60 2.33 16.93 -6.08
N GLY A 61 1.65 16.18 -6.94
CA GLY A 61 0.51 15.34 -6.57
C GLY A 61 0.92 13.97 -6.02
N ALA A 62 1.33 13.89 -4.74
CA ALA A 62 1.82 12.62 -4.16
C ALA A 62 0.88 11.41 -4.30
N PHE A 63 -0.44 11.63 -4.36
CA PHE A 63 -1.41 10.55 -4.56
C PHE A 63 -1.39 9.95 -5.97
N ASN A 64 -0.75 10.62 -6.93
CA ASN A 64 -0.58 10.13 -8.29
C ASN A 64 0.44 8.97 -8.35
N ALA A 65 1.18 8.70 -7.27
CA ALA A 65 2.08 7.55 -7.16
C ALA A 65 1.41 6.26 -6.63
N LEU A 66 0.08 6.27 -6.43
CA LEU A 66 -0.65 5.17 -5.80
C LEU A 66 -1.37 4.30 -6.84
N GLY A 67 -1.46 3.00 -6.55
CA GLY A 67 -2.11 2.05 -7.44
C GLY A 67 -1.22 1.62 -8.60
N ALA A 68 -1.84 0.98 -9.60
CA ALA A 68 -1.16 0.55 -10.81
C ALA A 68 -0.72 1.76 -11.65
N PRO A 69 0.39 1.65 -12.41
CA PRO A 69 0.87 2.74 -13.27
C PRO A 69 -0.20 3.13 -14.29
N ASP A 70 -0.48 4.41 -14.40
CA ASP A 70 -1.53 4.94 -15.29
C ASP A 70 -1.05 6.07 -16.21
N TYR A 71 0.26 6.34 -16.22
CA TYR A 71 0.85 7.37 -17.05
C TYR A 71 0.48 7.25 -18.54
N SER A 72 -0.17 8.30 -19.05
CA SER A 72 -0.79 8.31 -20.38
C SER A 72 0.11 8.89 -21.49
N GLY A 73 1.36 9.24 -21.19
CA GLY A 73 2.26 9.93 -22.13
C GLY A 73 2.15 11.47 -22.11
N ALA A 74 1.28 12.02 -21.27
CA ALA A 74 1.07 13.47 -21.15
C ALA A 74 1.88 14.06 -19.98
N ASN A 75 2.81 14.98 -20.31
CA ASN A 75 3.67 15.66 -19.32
C ASN A 75 3.16 17.05 -18.93
N SER A 76 2.00 17.45 -19.43
CA SER A 76 1.43 18.77 -19.16
C SER A 76 0.59 18.75 -17.89
N CYS A 77 1.25 18.83 -16.74
CA CYS A 77 0.59 18.85 -15.44
C CYS A 77 0.16 20.29 -15.06
N ALA A 78 -0.99 20.73 -15.57
CA ALA A 78 -1.54 22.07 -15.25
C ALA A 78 -1.97 22.18 -13.77
N THR A 79 -2.42 21.07 -13.19
CA THR A 79 -2.76 20.89 -11.78
C THR A 79 -2.37 19.47 -11.37
N THR A 80 -2.27 19.20 -10.07
CA THR A 80 -2.00 17.85 -9.56
C THR A 80 -3.05 16.84 -9.99
N ALA A 81 -4.33 17.24 -10.04
CA ALA A 81 -5.43 16.40 -10.48
C ALA A 81 -5.49 16.13 -11.99
N ALA A 82 -4.65 16.82 -12.78
CA ALA A 82 -4.51 16.62 -14.22
C ALA A 82 -3.15 15.98 -14.56
N CYS A 83 -2.47 15.44 -13.55
CA CYS A 83 -1.17 14.80 -13.67
C CYS A 83 -1.33 13.34 -13.25
N ASP A 84 -0.60 12.46 -13.91
CA ASP A 84 -0.65 11.00 -13.71
C ASP A 84 0.63 10.51 -12.98
N PHE A 85 1.43 11.43 -12.43
CA PHE A 85 2.65 11.13 -11.69
C PHE A 85 2.97 12.24 -10.69
N VAL A 86 3.97 12.02 -9.84
CA VAL A 86 4.54 13.01 -8.92
C VAL A 86 6.05 13.14 -9.13
N SER A 87 6.54 14.38 -9.21
CA SER A 87 7.98 14.64 -9.21
C SER A 87 8.49 14.79 -7.79
N LEU A 88 9.66 14.25 -7.46
CA LEU A 88 10.24 14.37 -6.12
C LEU A 88 10.91 15.73 -5.88
N GLY A 89 11.47 16.36 -6.91
CA GLY A 89 12.36 17.49 -6.73
C GLY A 89 13.74 17.07 -6.24
N VAL A 90 14.68 18.01 -6.31
CA VAL A 90 16.08 17.78 -6.00
C VAL A 90 16.27 17.36 -4.54
N GLY A 91 16.68 16.12 -4.31
CA GLY A 91 16.80 15.52 -2.98
C GLY A 91 15.46 15.21 -2.29
N GLY A 92 14.35 15.36 -3.00
CA GLY A 92 13.02 15.17 -2.43
C GLY A 92 12.73 13.72 -2.04
N ALA A 93 11.81 13.55 -1.10
CA ALA A 93 11.46 12.25 -0.56
C ALA A 93 9.96 11.97 -0.63
N LEU A 94 9.61 10.72 -0.97
CA LEU A 94 8.25 10.18 -0.96
C LEU A 94 8.24 8.90 -0.12
N VAL A 95 7.27 8.79 0.80
CA VAL A 95 7.04 7.58 1.58
C VAL A 95 5.66 7.05 1.27
N LEU A 96 5.63 5.81 0.76
CA LEU A 96 4.43 5.07 0.41
C LEU A 96 4.25 3.87 1.34
N GLN A 97 3.01 3.41 1.45
CA GLN A 97 2.63 2.27 2.27
C GLN A 97 1.77 1.29 1.47
N PHE A 98 2.02 0.01 1.71
CA PHE A 98 1.16 -1.11 1.40
C PHE A 98 0.27 -1.39 2.62
N THR A 99 -1.03 -1.04 2.57
CA THR A 99 -1.91 -1.22 3.75
C THR A 99 -2.60 -2.58 3.79
N ASN A 100 -2.71 -3.26 2.65
CA ASN A 100 -3.38 -4.56 2.52
C ASN A 100 -2.43 -5.71 2.10
N ASN A 101 -1.17 -5.41 1.83
CA ASN A 101 -0.12 -6.34 1.45
C ASN A 101 1.22 -5.89 2.05
N VAL A 102 2.25 -6.72 1.90
CA VAL A 102 3.64 -6.39 2.25
C VAL A 102 4.57 -6.82 1.13
N LEU A 103 5.63 -6.06 0.92
CA LEU A 103 6.77 -6.46 0.11
C LEU A 103 7.54 -7.58 0.82
N THR A 104 7.85 -8.62 0.06
CA THR A 104 8.64 -9.78 0.47
C THR A 104 9.76 -10.02 -0.53
N GLY A 105 10.83 -10.74 -0.16
CA GLY A 105 11.75 -11.29 -1.16
C GLY A 105 11.16 -12.51 -1.87
N SER A 106 11.84 -12.99 -2.88
CA SER A 106 11.47 -14.15 -3.69
C SER A 106 12.33 -15.39 -3.40
N ASP A 107 13.37 -15.24 -2.58
CA ASP A 107 14.47 -16.20 -2.39
C ASP A 107 15.18 -16.54 -3.73
N SER A 108 15.26 -15.56 -4.65
CA SER A 108 15.90 -15.69 -5.97
C SER A 108 16.71 -14.44 -6.33
N ASP A 109 17.20 -14.34 -7.58
CA ASP A 109 17.88 -13.14 -8.11
C ASP A 109 16.94 -12.27 -8.97
N ALA A 110 15.63 -12.51 -8.87
CA ALA A 110 14.60 -11.72 -9.53
C ALA A 110 14.30 -10.44 -8.74
N ASP A 111 13.88 -9.39 -9.45
CA ASP A 111 13.42 -8.17 -8.80
C ASP A 111 12.15 -8.44 -7.97
N ASP A 112 12.12 -7.90 -6.75
CA ASP A 112 11.01 -8.03 -5.81
C ASP A 112 10.14 -6.77 -5.75
N LEU A 113 10.74 -5.62 -6.05
CA LEU A 113 10.12 -4.30 -6.04
C LEU A 113 10.40 -3.60 -7.36
N TRP A 114 9.43 -2.85 -7.85
CA TRP A 114 9.56 -2.07 -9.07
C TRP A 114 9.07 -0.64 -8.87
N ILE A 115 9.83 0.31 -9.40
CA ILE A 115 9.52 1.74 -9.40
C ILE A 115 9.20 2.16 -10.82
N PHE A 116 7.96 2.56 -11.07
CA PHE A 116 7.55 3.13 -12.34
C PHE A 116 7.88 4.61 -12.34
N GLU A 117 9.00 4.92 -12.99
CA GLU A 117 9.44 6.29 -13.21
C GLU A 117 9.24 6.69 -14.67
N ILE A 118 8.79 7.93 -14.87
CA ILE A 118 8.48 8.52 -16.17
C ILE A 118 9.65 9.36 -16.64
N GLY A 119 10.24 8.97 -17.76
CA GLY A 119 11.34 9.73 -18.33
C GLY A 119 12.16 8.86 -19.27
N PRO A 120 12.89 9.49 -20.22
CA PRO A 120 13.81 8.76 -21.07
C PRO A 120 15.01 8.21 -20.28
N ASP A 121 15.41 8.92 -19.23
CA ASP A 121 16.49 8.55 -18.31
C ASP A 121 15.85 8.35 -16.94
N VAL A 122 16.16 7.23 -16.27
CA VAL A 122 15.75 7.02 -14.87
C VAL A 122 16.66 7.86 -14.00
N GLU A 123 16.11 8.85 -13.31
CA GLU A 123 16.83 9.64 -12.33
C GLU A 123 17.23 8.80 -11.11
N ASP A 124 18.49 8.96 -10.70
CA ASP A 124 19.03 8.21 -9.58
C ASP A 124 18.20 8.45 -8.31
N THR A 125 17.57 7.40 -7.81
CA THR A 125 16.68 7.43 -6.64
C THR A 125 17.05 6.31 -5.69
N THR A 126 17.39 6.66 -4.46
CA THR A 126 17.64 5.66 -3.40
C THR A 126 16.34 5.08 -2.90
N VAL A 127 16.37 3.78 -2.58
CA VAL A 127 15.21 3.02 -2.13
C VAL A 127 15.47 2.45 -0.74
N ASP A 128 14.63 2.86 0.20
CA ASP A 128 14.60 2.28 1.54
C ASP A 128 13.27 1.56 1.78
N VAL A 129 13.30 0.51 2.60
CA VAL A 129 12.12 -0.23 3.04
C VAL A 129 11.99 -0.21 4.56
N SER A 130 10.77 -0.36 5.05
CA SER A 130 10.50 -0.41 6.48
C SER A 130 9.30 -1.29 6.82
N VAL A 131 9.34 -1.88 8.02
CA VAL A 131 8.22 -2.61 8.62
C VAL A 131 7.33 -1.68 9.43
N ASP A 132 7.90 -0.65 10.05
CA ASP A 132 7.24 0.20 11.07
C ASP A 132 7.13 1.68 10.68
N GLY A 133 7.74 2.09 9.56
CA GLY A 133 7.79 3.48 9.10
C GLY A 133 8.79 4.35 9.88
N ILE A 134 9.56 3.76 10.80
CA ILE A 134 10.49 4.45 11.70
C ILE A 134 11.92 3.98 11.44
N THR A 135 12.11 2.66 11.40
CA THR A 135 13.40 2.02 11.15
C THR A 135 13.51 1.72 9.67
N TRP A 136 14.49 2.34 9.01
CA TRP A 136 14.66 2.26 7.56
C TRP A 136 15.88 1.45 7.19
N ILE A 137 15.72 0.61 6.17
CA ILE A 137 16.76 -0.25 5.61
C ILE A 137 16.94 0.14 4.15
N SER A 138 18.15 0.51 3.76
CA SER A 138 18.46 0.77 2.36
C SER A 138 18.62 -0.54 1.60
N VAL A 139 17.91 -0.65 0.48
CA VAL A 139 17.90 -1.82 -0.42
C VAL A 139 18.34 -1.44 -1.83
N GLY A 140 19.19 -0.41 -1.94
CA GLY A 140 19.80 0.00 -3.20
C GLY A 140 19.20 1.28 -3.77
N ALA A 141 19.31 1.41 -5.09
CA ALA A 141 18.86 2.58 -5.84
C ALA A 141 18.43 2.16 -7.24
N VAL A 142 17.45 2.88 -7.79
CA VAL A 142 17.14 2.85 -9.23
C VAL A 142 18.01 3.91 -9.91
N THR A 143 18.69 3.54 -10.98
CA THR A 143 19.63 4.41 -11.71
C THR A 143 19.62 4.08 -13.20
N GLY A 144 19.76 5.11 -14.04
CA GLY A 144 19.93 4.99 -15.49
C GLY A 144 18.77 4.31 -16.23
N SER A 145 18.75 2.98 -16.30
CA SER A 145 17.65 2.21 -16.91
C SER A 145 17.03 1.17 -15.97
N THR A 146 17.62 0.98 -14.80
CA THR A 146 17.19 0.00 -13.80
C THR A 146 16.04 0.58 -12.99
N ARG A 147 14.94 -0.17 -12.90
CA ARG A 147 13.73 0.21 -12.15
C ARG A 147 13.32 -0.83 -11.11
N GLY A 148 13.95 -2.01 -11.16
CA GLY A 148 13.74 -3.13 -10.26
C GLY A 148 14.76 -3.17 -9.14
N ILE A 149 14.34 -3.70 -7.99
CA ILE A 149 15.17 -3.97 -6.84
C ILE A 149 14.92 -5.42 -6.40
N ASP A 150 15.96 -6.24 -6.47
CA ASP A 150 16.10 -7.52 -5.77
C ASP A 150 16.47 -7.24 -4.30
N ILE A 151 15.55 -7.53 -3.36
CA ILE A 151 15.81 -7.36 -1.92
C ILE A 151 16.41 -8.62 -1.28
N ASP A 152 16.37 -9.75 -1.97
CA ASP A 152 17.09 -10.98 -1.60
C ASP A 152 18.60 -10.73 -1.57
N ALA A 153 19.13 -9.91 -2.48
CA ALA A 153 20.52 -9.44 -2.50
C ALA A 153 20.97 -8.72 -1.21
N PHE A 154 20.00 -8.19 -0.44
CA PHE A 154 20.22 -7.53 0.85
C PHE A 154 19.90 -8.45 2.05
N GLY A 155 19.57 -9.71 1.80
CA GLY A 155 19.27 -10.72 2.81
C GLY A 155 17.80 -10.81 3.22
N TYR A 156 16.89 -10.26 2.42
CA TYR A 156 15.46 -10.19 2.75
C TYR A 156 14.60 -11.10 1.88
N GLY A 157 14.58 -12.39 2.24
CA GLY A 157 13.80 -13.43 1.58
C GLY A 157 12.29 -13.39 1.74
N THR A 158 11.62 -14.49 1.44
CA THR A 158 10.15 -14.66 1.53
C THR A 158 9.57 -14.41 2.93
N SER A 159 10.41 -14.48 3.98
CA SER A 159 10.05 -14.16 5.36
C SER A 159 9.96 -12.66 5.66
N ALA A 160 10.48 -11.80 4.78
CA ALA A 160 10.36 -10.35 4.89
C ALA A 160 8.89 -9.90 4.88
N ALA A 161 8.63 -8.70 5.37
CA ALA A 161 7.28 -8.14 5.50
C ALA A 161 7.34 -6.62 5.58
N PHE A 162 7.86 -5.96 4.55
CA PHE A 162 7.96 -4.51 4.52
C PHE A 162 6.63 -3.89 4.11
N SER A 163 6.09 -3.02 4.95
CA SER A 163 4.84 -2.29 4.67
C SER A 163 5.10 -0.93 4.05
N PHE A 164 6.33 -0.44 4.08
CA PHE A 164 6.68 0.92 3.67
C PHE A 164 7.85 0.91 2.69
N VAL A 165 7.77 1.79 1.71
CA VAL A 165 8.87 2.13 0.79
C VAL A 165 9.09 3.63 0.87
N ARG A 166 10.36 4.03 0.96
CA ARG A 166 10.77 5.43 0.86
C ARG A 166 11.69 5.58 -0.34
N LEU A 167 11.33 6.51 -1.20
CA LEU A 167 12.11 6.96 -2.33
C LEU A 167 12.74 8.30 -1.99
N ILE A 168 14.03 8.47 -2.26
CA ILE A 168 14.74 9.75 -2.11
C ILE A 168 15.55 10.00 -3.37
N ASP A 169 15.24 11.10 -4.04
CA ASP A 169 15.97 11.60 -5.20
C ASP A 169 17.44 11.90 -4.84
N VAL A 170 18.38 11.55 -5.72
CA VAL A 170 19.79 11.89 -5.54
C VAL A 170 20.04 13.30 -6.05
N ALA A 171 20.17 14.25 -5.12
CA ALA A 171 20.15 15.68 -5.37
C ALA A 171 21.13 16.23 -6.46
N ASN A 172 22.21 15.54 -6.79
CA ASN A 172 23.19 16.03 -7.78
C ASN A 172 23.07 15.36 -9.16
N GLU A 173 22.01 14.58 -9.38
CA GLU A 173 21.70 13.89 -10.63
C GLU A 173 20.44 14.48 -11.28
N GLY A 174 20.20 14.16 -12.56
CA GLY A 174 18.98 14.56 -13.26
C GLY A 174 18.77 16.07 -13.46
N ALA A 175 17.51 16.46 -13.70
CA ALA A 175 17.14 17.85 -13.95
C ALA A 175 17.13 18.69 -12.67
N GLN A 176 17.90 19.77 -12.67
CA GLN A 176 18.06 20.69 -11.53
C GLN A 176 17.16 21.94 -11.61
N SER A 177 16.43 22.09 -12.71
CA SER A 177 15.49 23.20 -12.94
C SER A 177 14.43 22.79 -13.96
N GLY A 178 13.19 23.23 -13.81
CA GLY A 178 12.11 22.87 -14.72
C GLY A 178 10.75 22.75 -14.03
N GLY A 179 9.79 22.18 -14.74
CA GLY A 179 8.45 21.89 -14.23
C GLY A 179 8.42 20.62 -13.37
N SER A 180 9.01 19.54 -13.89
CA SER A 180 9.34 18.30 -13.19
C SER A 180 10.85 18.24 -12.98
N VAL A 181 11.29 18.24 -11.73
CA VAL A 181 12.70 18.11 -11.34
C VAL A 181 12.80 16.95 -10.36
N GLY A 182 13.96 16.30 -10.32
CA GLY A 182 14.12 15.00 -9.65
C GLY A 182 13.24 13.91 -10.26
N ALA A 183 13.26 12.72 -9.66
CA ALA A 183 12.53 11.56 -10.18
C ALA A 183 11.01 11.76 -10.29
N ASP A 184 10.44 11.29 -11.41
CA ASP A 184 9.04 11.41 -11.78
C ASP A 184 8.29 10.07 -11.57
N ILE A 185 7.71 9.88 -10.38
CA ILE A 185 7.11 8.62 -9.93
C ILE A 185 5.64 8.49 -10.33
N ASP A 186 5.32 7.50 -11.15
CA ASP A 186 3.97 7.08 -11.54
C ASP A 186 3.42 6.02 -10.57
N SER A 187 4.23 5.02 -10.18
CA SER A 187 3.79 4.05 -9.17
C SER A 187 4.93 3.24 -8.57
N VAL A 188 4.63 2.55 -7.47
CA VAL A 188 5.54 1.61 -6.79
C VAL A 188 4.82 0.29 -6.52
N GLY A 189 5.36 -0.80 -7.06
CA GLY A 189 4.74 -2.12 -6.99
C GLY A 189 5.66 -3.19 -6.38
N ALA A 190 5.14 -4.00 -5.47
CA ALA A 190 5.80 -5.19 -4.96
C ALA A 190 5.50 -6.40 -5.89
N ILE A 191 6.50 -6.81 -6.67
CA ILE A 191 6.44 -8.01 -7.53
C ILE A 191 6.27 -9.24 -6.63
N SER A 192 7.16 -9.39 -5.65
CA SER A 192 7.03 -10.39 -4.61
C SER A 192 6.28 -9.79 -3.42
N THR A 193 5.07 -10.30 -3.18
CA THR A 193 4.19 -9.74 -2.15
C THR A 193 3.35 -10.80 -1.46
N ARG A 194 2.93 -10.48 -0.24
CA ARG A 194 1.99 -11.28 0.54
C ARG A 194 0.87 -10.39 1.06
N ALA A 195 -0.37 -10.82 0.85
CA ALA A 195 -1.53 -10.18 1.45
C ALA A 195 -1.42 -10.22 2.99
N VAL A 196 -1.61 -9.07 3.62
CA VAL A 196 -1.81 -8.99 5.07
C VAL A 196 -3.30 -8.87 5.27
N GLY A 197 -3.88 -9.87 5.94
CA GLY A 197 -5.28 -9.77 6.31
C GLY A 197 -5.48 -8.49 7.12
N ILE A 198 -6.23 -7.53 6.58
CA ILE A 198 -7.06 -6.67 7.42
C ILE A 198 -7.90 -7.67 8.20
N VAL A 199 -7.50 -7.99 9.42
CA VAL A 199 -8.39 -8.67 10.35
C VAL A 199 -9.52 -7.66 10.52
N PRO A 200 -10.68 -7.81 9.85
CA PRO A 200 -11.84 -7.06 10.31
C PRO A 200 -11.98 -7.51 11.75
N GLU A 201 -12.25 -6.72 12.77
CA GLU A 201 -12.43 -7.32 14.10
C GLU A 201 -13.79 -8.06 14.10
N PRO A 202 -13.92 -9.36 13.72
CA PRO A 202 -15.20 -9.91 13.34
C PRO A 202 -15.58 -10.84 14.48
N GLY A 203 -15.81 -10.27 15.66
CA GLY A 203 -16.24 -11.06 16.81
C GLY A 203 -15.73 -10.64 18.16
N THR A 204 -14.60 -9.93 18.32
CA THR A 204 -14.11 -9.60 19.67
C THR A 204 -15.11 -8.74 20.43
N TRP A 205 -15.66 -7.70 19.78
CA TRP A 205 -16.74 -6.89 20.35
C TRP A 205 -18.03 -7.69 20.54
N ALA A 206 -18.40 -8.54 19.58
CA ALA A 206 -19.61 -9.35 19.68
C ALA A 206 -19.52 -10.38 20.82
N LEU A 207 -18.36 -11.00 21.02
CA LEU A 207 -18.06 -11.95 22.09
C LEU A 207 -17.94 -11.26 23.44
N MET A 208 -17.36 -10.05 23.50
CA MET A 208 -17.34 -9.22 24.71
C MET A 208 -18.75 -8.78 25.09
N ILE A 209 -19.54 -8.24 24.15
CA ILE A 209 -20.93 -7.81 24.38
C ILE A 209 -21.81 -9.00 24.77
N MET A 210 -21.69 -10.14 24.08
CA MET A 210 -22.42 -11.36 24.46
C MET A 210 -21.98 -11.89 25.83
N GLY A 211 -20.68 -11.92 26.11
CA GLY A 211 -20.13 -12.37 27.39
C GLY A 211 -20.61 -11.53 28.57
N PHE A 212 -20.52 -10.19 28.46
CA PHE A 212 -21.03 -9.27 29.48
C PHE A 212 -22.57 -9.29 29.56
N GLY A 213 -23.26 -9.45 28.43
CA GLY A 213 -24.72 -9.59 28.39
C GLY A 213 -25.22 -10.83 29.12
N LEU A 214 -24.59 -11.99 28.90
CA LEU A 214 -24.92 -13.25 29.57
C LEU A 214 -24.59 -13.21 31.07
N ALA A 215 -23.42 -12.66 31.44
CA ALA A 215 -23.04 -12.47 32.84
C ALA A 215 -24.04 -11.56 33.57
N GLY A 216 -24.39 -10.42 32.97
CA GLY A 216 -25.38 -9.49 33.50
C GLY A 216 -26.78 -10.12 33.66
N ALA A 217 -27.23 -10.89 32.66
CA ALA A 217 -28.50 -11.61 32.71
C ALA A 217 -28.53 -12.65 33.83
N SER A 218 -27.44 -13.40 34.03
CA SER A 218 -27.33 -14.42 35.08
C SER A 218 -27.38 -13.81 36.50
N LEU A 219 -26.73 -12.67 36.71
CA LEU A 219 -26.75 -11.95 37.99
C LEU A 219 -28.15 -11.38 38.30
N ARG A 220 -28.89 -10.94 37.27
CA ARG A 220 -30.25 -10.41 37.44
C ARG A 220 -31.27 -11.51 37.79
N ALA A 221 -31.15 -12.69 37.16
CA ALA A 221 -32.00 -13.84 37.46
C ALA A 221 -31.89 -14.31 38.92
N ARG A 222 -30.67 -14.27 39.50
CA ARG A 222 -30.42 -14.68 40.90
C ARG A 222 -31.02 -13.71 41.92
N ARG A 223 -31.13 -12.42 41.60
CA ARG A 223 -31.76 -11.41 42.50
C ARG A 223 -33.29 -11.50 42.49
N GLY A 224 -33.89 -11.91 41.37
CA GLY A 224 -35.34 -12.14 41.29
C GLY A 224 -35.80 -13.38 42.06
N ALA A 225 -34.97 -14.42 42.12
CA ALA A 225 -35.27 -15.67 42.85
C ALA A 225 -35.14 -15.56 44.39
N ALA A 226 -34.49 -14.52 44.90
CA ALA A 226 -34.27 -14.30 46.34
C ALA A 226 -35.33 -13.40 47.01
N LEU A 227 -36.39 -13.01 46.28
CA LEU A 227 -37.46 -12.13 46.75
C LEU A 227 -38.84 -12.83 46.87
N VAL A 228 -38.85 -14.16 47.03
CA VAL A 228 -40.07 -14.96 47.28
C VAL A 228 -39.97 -15.65 48.62
#